data_AF-A0A660W965-F1
#
_entry.id   AF-A0A660W965-F1
#
_cell.length_a   1.000
_cell.length_b   1.000
_cell.length_c   1.000
_cell.angle_alpha   90.00
_cell.angle_beta   90.00
_cell.angle_gamma   90.00
#
_symmetry.space_group_name_H-M   'P 1'
#
loop_
_entity.id
_entity.type
_entity.pdbx_description
1 polymer ?
#
loop_
_entity_poly.entity_id
_entity_poly.type
_entity_poly.pdbx_seq_one_letter_code
_entity_poly.pdbx_strand_id
1 'polypeptide(L)'
;MDTYGYVLFKNGKYSEALGHLNAALQYYAQKKLYVGPEVYEHLGLIKEALGDKEGALAAYEQALQVGAGSLSNKDVDRIKKAIKRLS
;
A
#
# COMPACT_ATOMS: atom_id res chain seq x y z
N MET A 1 5.21 11.65 -0.51
CA MET A 1 6.44 11.14 -1.15
C MET A 1 6.36 9.62 -1.18
N ASP A 2 5.33 9.14 -1.87
CA ASP A 2 4.92 7.77 -2.19
C ASP A 2 5.36 7.39 -3.62
N THR A 3 5.55 8.40 -4.46
CA THR A 3 5.95 8.31 -5.87
C THR A 3 7.23 7.52 -6.09
N TYR A 4 8.22 7.63 -5.19
CA TYR A 4 9.50 6.92 -5.35
C TYR A 4 9.38 5.41 -5.09
N GLY A 5 8.65 5.01 -4.05
CA GLY A 5 8.36 3.60 -3.77
C GLY A 5 7.57 2.95 -4.89
N TYR A 6 6.58 3.67 -5.44
CA TYR A 6 5.80 3.20 -6.58
C TYR A 6 6.63 3.08 -7.86
N VAL A 7 7.54 4.02 -8.15
CA VAL A 7 8.46 3.94 -9.29
C VAL A 7 9.39 2.73 -9.18
N LEU A 8 9.95 2.46 -7.99
CA LEU A 8 10.75 1.26 -7.75
C LEU A 8 9.94 -0.02 -8.00
N PHE A 9 8.69 -0.06 -7.52
CA PHE A 9 7.76 -1.16 -7.80
C PHE A 9 7.54 -1.35 -9.31
N LYS A 10 7.27 -0.28 -10.05
CA LYS A 10 7.08 -0.32 -11.52
C LYS A 10 8.32 -0.82 -12.26
N ASN A 11 9.51 -0.65 -11.67
CA ASN A 11 10.78 -1.17 -12.19
C ASN A 11 11.13 -2.58 -11.71
N GLY A 12 10.20 -3.28 -11.03
CA GLY A 12 10.42 -4.65 -10.52
C GLY A 12 11.28 -4.72 -9.26
N LYS A 13 11.68 -3.58 -8.69
CA LYS A 13 12.56 -3.49 -7.52
C LYS A 13 11.77 -3.54 -6.21
N TYR A 14 11.06 -4.64 -5.99
CA TYR A 14 10.06 -4.75 -4.92
C TYR A 14 10.65 -4.63 -3.51
N SER A 15 11.83 -5.22 -3.26
CA SER A 15 12.49 -5.12 -1.95
C SER A 15 12.95 -3.69 -1.64
N GLU A 16 13.50 -2.98 -2.64
CA GLU A 16 13.86 -1.56 -2.51
C GLU A 16 12.61 -0.72 -2.25
N ALA A 17 11.53 -0.97 -3.02
CA ALA A 17 10.25 -0.29 -2.86
C ALA A 17 9.68 -0.46 -1.44
N LEU A 18 9.75 -1.68 -0.89
CA LEU A 18 9.31 -1.98 0.47
C LEU A 18 10.13 -1.21 1.51
N GLY A 19 11.46 -1.16 1.36
CA GLY A 19 12.33 -0.40 2.24
C GLY A 19 11.98 1.10 2.27
N HIS A 20 11.77 1.70 1.10
CA HIS A 20 11.39 3.10 0.98
C HIS A 20 10.01 3.38 1.59
N LEU A 21 9.03 2.51 1.34
CA LEU A 21 7.68 2.69 1.86
C LEU A 21 7.61 2.53 3.38
N ASN A 22 8.36 1.58 3.95
CA ASN A 22 8.48 1.41 5.39
C ASN A 22 9.14 2.63 6.05
N ALA A 23 10.20 3.17 5.46
CA ALA A 23 10.83 4.40 5.95
C ALA A 23 9.85 5.58 5.94
N ALA A 24 9.05 5.72 4.87
CA ALA A 24 8.01 6.75 4.80
C ALA A 24 6.94 6.57 5.90
N LEU A 25 6.45 5.34 6.10
CA LEU A 25 5.49 5.03 7.17
C LEU A 25 6.05 5.33 8.56
N GLN A 26 7.31 4.99 8.82
CA GLN A 26 7.98 5.33 10.08
C GLN A 26 8.08 6.84 10.28
N TYR A 27 8.42 7.60 9.23
CA TYR A 27 8.46 9.05 9.29
C TYR A 27 7.09 9.65 9.62
N TYR A 28 6.03 9.20 8.94
CA TYR A 28 4.67 9.64 9.21
C TYR A 28 4.24 9.32 10.66
N ALA A 29 4.54 8.11 11.14
CA ALA A 29 4.25 7.69 12.51
C ALA A 29 4.99 8.56 13.54
N GLN A 30 6.29 8.80 13.36
CA GLN A 30 7.09 9.65 14.25
C GLN A 30 6.57 11.09 14.32
N LYS A 31 6.11 11.61 13.17
CA LYS A 31 5.56 12.97 13.05
C LYS A 31 4.07 13.05 13.38
N LYS A 32 3.42 11.94 13.73
CA LYS A 32 1.97 11.83 13.96
C LYS A 32 1.16 12.39 12.79
N LEU A 33 1.66 12.18 11.58
CA LEU A 33 1.02 12.61 10.35
C LEU A 33 0.06 11.54 9.86
N TYR A 34 -1.02 12.00 9.23
CA TYR A 34 -1.94 11.12 8.52
C TYR A 34 -1.22 10.45 7.34
N VAL A 35 -1.46 9.15 7.19
CA VAL A 35 -0.99 8.35 6.05
C VAL A 35 -2.19 8.14 5.13
N GLY A 36 -2.07 8.52 3.86
CA GLY A 36 -3.15 8.35 2.89
C GLY A 36 -3.40 6.87 2.53
N PRO A 37 -4.63 6.53 2.10
CA PRO A 37 -4.97 5.16 1.70
C PRO A 37 -4.13 4.64 0.52
N GLU A 38 -3.66 5.52 -0.35
CA GLU A 38 -2.78 5.18 -1.48
C GLU A 38 -1.45 4.56 -1.03
N VAL A 39 -0.92 4.99 0.11
CA VAL A 39 0.33 4.45 0.67
C VAL A 39 0.12 3.00 1.08
N TYR A 40 -1.03 2.68 1.66
CA TYR A 40 -1.40 1.32 2.03
C TYR A 40 -1.75 0.44 0.82
N GLU A 41 -2.39 0.99 -0.22
CA GLU A 41 -2.59 0.30 -1.51
C GLU A 41 -1.24 -0.09 -2.13
N HIS A 42 -0.28 0.84 -2.18
CA HIS A 42 1.07 0.56 -2.68
C HIS A 42 1.81 -0.49 -1.83
N LEU A 43 1.65 -0.47 -0.50
CA LEU A 43 2.22 -1.48 0.38
C LEU A 43 1.67 -2.87 0.06
N GLY A 44 0.35 -2.96 -0.18
CA GLY A 44 -0.31 -4.20 -0.59
C GLY A 44 0.27 -4.75 -1.89
N LEU A 45 0.40 -3.90 -2.92
CA LEU A 45 0.96 -4.26 -4.22
C LEU A 45 2.41 -4.77 -4.12
N ILE A 46 3.24 -4.09 -3.33
CA ILE A 46 4.64 -4.46 -3.15
C ILE A 46 4.76 -5.79 -2.41
N LYS A 47 4.02 -5.98 -1.32
CA LYS A 47 4.03 -7.23 -0.54
C LYS A 47 3.50 -8.40 -1.35
N GLU A 48 2.45 -8.19 -2.14
CA GLU A 48 1.93 -9.17 -3.07
C GLU A 48 2.99 -9.60 -4.10
N ALA A 49 3.71 -8.64 -4.70
CA ALA A 49 4.79 -8.93 -5.64
C ALA A 49 5.99 -9.65 -5.00
N LEU A 50 6.20 -9.49 -3.69
CA LEU A 50 7.19 -10.22 -2.91
C LEU A 50 6.69 -11.60 -2.45
N GLY A 51 5.44 -11.97 -2.73
CA GLY A 51 4.83 -13.21 -2.27
C GLY A 51 4.32 -13.20 -0.82
N ASP A 52 4.40 -12.07 -0.13
CA ASP A 52 3.84 -11.85 1.21
C ASP A 52 2.33 -11.60 1.12
N LYS A 53 1.57 -12.68 0.92
CA LYS A 53 0.11 -12.62 0.74
C LYS A 53 -0.61 -12.07 1.97
N GLU A 54 -0.24 -12.55 3.16
CA GLU A 54 -0.87 -12.13 4.42
C GLU A 54 -0.62 -10.65 4.68
N GLY A 55 0.62 -10.20 4.50
CA GLY A 55 0.95 -8.78 4.63
C GLY A 55 0.27 -7.92 3.58
N ALA A 56 0.09 -8.43 2.36
CA ALA A 56 -0.60 -7.71 1.30
C ALA A 56 -2.09 -7.53 1.63
N LEU A 57 -2.77 -8.58 2.09
CA LEU A 57 -4.16 -8.52 2.57
C LEU A 57 -4.33 -7.47 3.66
N ALA A 58 -3.48 -7.52 4.71
CA ALA A 58 -3.53 -6.56 5.81
C ALA A 58 -3.33 -5.11 5.33
N ALA A 59 -2.45 -4.88 4.35
CA ALA A 59 -2.23 -3.55 3.79
C ALA A 59 -3.43 -3.05 2.98
N TYR A 60 -4.05 -3.90 2.16
CA TYR A 60 -5.25 -3.53 1.40
C TYR A 60 -6.46 -3.25 2.29
N GLU A 61 -6.64 -4.02 3.36
CA GLU A 61 -7.67 -3.75 4.37
C GLU A 61 -7.46 -2.41 5.06
N GLN A 62 -6.21 -2.10 5.42
CA GLN A 62 -5.85 -0.82 6.01
C GLN A 62 -6.10 0.35 5.04
N ALA A 63 -5.85 0.16 3.74
CA ALA A 63 -6.16 1.17 2.71
C ALA A 63 -7.65 1.50 2.69
N LEU A 64 -8.52 0.48 2.74
CA LEU A 64 -9.98 0.67 2.81
C LEU A 64 -10.42 1.34 4.12
N GLN A 65 -9.79 1.00 5.24
CA GLN A 65 -10.11 1.58 6.55
C GLN A 65 -9.75 3.06 6.62
N VAL A 66 -8.53 3.42 6.23
CA VAL A 66 -8.01 4.79 6.29
C VAL A 66 -8.63 5.69 5.21
N GLY A 67 -9.01 5.09 4.09
CA GLY A 67 -9.68 5.75 2.97
C GLY A 67 -11.21 5.77 3.04
N ALA A 68 -11.79 5.36 4.17
CA ALA A 68 -13.24 5.31 4.34
C ALA A 68 -13.86 6.70 4.13
N GLY A 69 -14.63 6.85 3.04
CA GLY A 69 -15.27 8.12 2.68
C GLY A 69 -14.42 9.08 1.84
N SER A 70 -13.14 8.80 1.60
CA SER A 70 -12.25 9.60 0.75
C SER A 70 -11.85 8.90 -0.55
N LEU A 71 -11.87 7.57 -0.59
CA LEU A 71 -11.58 6.79 -1.79
C LEU A 71 -12.66 6.92 -2.85
N SER A 72 -12.27 6.99 -4.12
CA SER A 72 -13.22 6.87 -5.22
C SER A 72 -13.74 5.44 -5.34
N ASN A 73 -14.93 5.27 -5.94
CA ASN A 73 -15.49 3.94 -6.23
C ASN A 73 -14.53 3.07 -7.04
N LYS A 74 -13.72 3.68 -7.92
CA LYS A 74 -12.71 2.96 -8.71
C LYS A 74 -11.59 2.42 -7.85
N ASP A 75 -11.12 3.20 -6.88
CA ASP A 75 -10.03 2.77 -5.98
C ASP A 75 -10.51 1.67 -5.05
N VAL A 76 -11.73 1.81 -4.49
CA VAL A 76 -12.36 0.76 -3.68
C VAL A 76 -12.50 -0.54 -4.49
N ASP A 77 -12.93 -0.48 -5.75
CA ASP A 77 -13.04 -1.65 -6.62
C ASP A 77 -11.68 -2.32 -6.89
N ARG A 78 -10.63 -1.52 -7.17
CA ARG A 78 -9.26 -2.06 -7.34
C ARG A 78 -8.79 -2.81 -6.09
N ILE A 79 -8.93 -2.18 -4.92
CA ILE A 79 -8.46 -2.76 -3.65
C ILE A 79 -9.26 -4.03 -3.31
N LYS A 80 -10.60 -4.01 -3.46
CA LYS A 80 -11.43 -5.21 -3.24
C LYS A 80 -11.09 -6.35 -4.19
N LYS A 81 -10.78 -6.06 -5.47
CA LYS A 81 -10.31 -7.07 -6.42
C LYS A 81 -8.97 -7.67 -6.01
N ALA A 82 -8.05 -6.86 -5.47
CA ALA A 82 -6.78 -7.34 -4.97
C ALA A 82 -6.96 -8.26 -3.75
N ILE A 83 -7.80 -7.87 -2.78
CA ILE A 83 -8.17 -8.71 -1.63
C ILE A 83 -8.74 -10.05 -2.10
N LYS A 84 -9.72 -10.03 -3.02
CA LYS A 84 -10.34 -11.25 -3.56
C LYS A 84 -9.36 -12.16 -4.31
N ARG A 85 -8.29 -11.61 -4.90
CA ARG A 85 -7.26 -12.40 -5.59
C ARG A 85 -6.34 -13.13 -4.61
N LEU A 86 -6.19 -12.59 -3.40
CA LEU A 86 -5.28 -13.08 -2.37
C LEU A 86 -5.96 -13.96 -1.31
N SER A 87 -7.29 -13.88 -1.20
CA SER A 87 -8.15 -14.73 -0.36
C SER A 87 -8.34 -16.14 -0.92
#